data_AF-W3TYZ5-F1
#
_entry.id   AF-W3TYZ5-F1
#
_cell.length_a   1.000
_cell.length_b   1.000
_cell.length_c   1.000
_cell.angle_alpha   90.00
_cell.angle_beta   90.00
_cell.angle_gamma   90.00
#
_symmetry.space_group_name_H-M   'P 1'
#
loop_
_entity.id
_entity.type
_entity.pdbx_description
1 polymer ?
#
loop_
_entity_poly.entity_id
_entity_poly.type
_entity_poly.pdbx_seq_one_letter_code
_entity_poly.pdbx_strand_id
1 'polypeptide(L)'
;MQLDQCIALPVSEKEMKSAMELSLRWAQRCKTAFGDQPNKALFGIVQGGENMKIRERSAQALKEMNLKGMLLEGLQLVNRKVL
;
A
#
# COMPACT_ATOMS: atom_id res chain seq x y z
N MET A 1 4.34 -8.83 -6.23
CA MET A 1 3.64 -7.66 -5.65
C MET A 1 4.68 -6.61 -5.32
N GLN A 2 4.32 -5.33 -5.20
CA GLN A 2 5.26 -4.31 -4.70
C GLN A 2 5.70 -4.60 -3.26
N LEU A 3 6.79 -3.96 -2.83
CA LEU A 3 7.10 -3.83 -1.40
C LEU A 3 6.26 -2.70 -0.80
N ASP A 4 5.81 -2.89 0.44
CA ASP A 4 4.98 -1.95 1.19
C ASP A 4 5.34 -1.95 2.68
N GLN A 5 4.90 -0.91 3.39
CA GLN A 5 5.07 -0.78 4.83
C GLN A 5 3.75 -1.12 5.54
N CYS A 6 3.67 -2.32 6.11
CA CYS A 6 2.56 -2.68 6.98
C CYS A 6 2.66 -1.96 8.33
N ILE A 7 1.55 -1.37 8.77
CA ILE A 7 1.40 -0.69 10.05
C ILE A 7 0.35 -1.42 10.90
N ALA A 8 0.62 -1.53 12.19
CA ALA A 8 -0.26 -2.21 13.12
C ALA A 8 -1.28 -1.22 13.71
N LEU A 9 -2.58 -1.55 13.66
CA LEU A 9 -3.65 -0.68 14.16
C LEU A 9 -3.95 -0.95 15.65
N PRO A 10 -4.38 0.07 16.43
CA PRO A 10 -4.64 1.45 16.03
C PRO A 10 -3.37 2.31 15.92
N VAL A 11 -3.37 3.28 15.01
CA VAL A 11 -2.24 4.18 14.74
C VAL A 11 -2.77 5.56 14.31
N SER A 12 -1.97 6.62 14.45
CA SER A 12 -2.42 7.96 14.07
C SER A 12 -2.61 8.12 12.56
N GLU A 13 -3.47 9.05 12.14
CA GLU A 13 -3.64 9.39 10.71
C GLU A 13 -2.31 9.81 10.06
N LYS A 14 -1.45 10.52 10.80
CA LYS A 14 -0.12 10.93 10.33
C LYS A 14 0.77 9.72 10.02
N GLU A 15 0.74 8.71 10.87
CA GLU A 15 1.49 7.46 10.66
C GLU A 15 0.92 6.65 9.49
N MET A 16 -0.41 6.54 9.38
CA MET A 16 -1.07 5.92 8.20
C MET A 16 -0.65 6.61 6.90
N LYS A 17 -0.69 7.94 6.87
CA LYS A 17 -0.27 8.74 5.70
C LYS A 17 1.20 8.52 5.37
N SER A 18 2.07 8.50 6.38
CA SER A 18 3.52 8.32 6.19
C SER A 18 3.85 6.94 5.63
N ALA A 19 3.20 5.89 6.15
CA ALA A 19 3.36 4.52 5.66
C ALA A 19 2.84 4.34 4.23
N MET A 20 1.67 4.93 3.93
CA MET A 20 1.12 4.96 2.58
C MET A 20 2.07 5.65 1.58
N GLU A 21 2.61 6.82 1.94
CA GLU A 21 3.53 7.57 1.09
C GLU A 21 4.87 6.84 0.88
N LEU A 22 5.39 6.16 1.91
CA LEU A 22 6.58 5.30 1.75
C LEU A 22 6.29 4.13 0.80
N SER A 23 5.14 3.49 0.97
CA SER A 23 4.72 2.36 0.13
C SER A 23 4.55 2.78 -1.34
N LEU A 24 4.05 3.98 -1.63
CA LEU A 24 4.02 4.51 -3.00
C LEU A 24 5.42 4.75 -3.58
N ARG A 25 6.38 5.22 -2.78
CA ARG A 25 7.78 5.33 -3.24
C ARG A 25 8.38 3.97 -3.56
N TRP A 26 8.06 2.95 -2.76
CA TRP A 26 8.46 1.57 -3.05
C TRP A 26 7.74 1.00 -4.27
N ALA A 27 6.45 1.27 -4.46
CA ALA A 27 5.69 0.93 -5.66
C ALA A 27 6.42 1.35 -6.93
N GLN A 28 6.81 2.63 -6.99
CA GLN A 28 7.50 3.18 -8.14
C GLN A 28 8.87 2.52 -8.37
N ARG A 29 9.64 2.27 -7.29
CA ARG A 29 10.92 1.58 -7.38
C ARG A 29 10.76 0.13 -7.82
N CYS A 30 9.76 -0.57 -7.31
CA CYS A 30 9.43 -1.94 -7.71
C CYS A 30 9.02 -1.99 -9.18
N LYS A 31 8.19 -1.05 -9.67
CA LYS A 31 7.84 -0.94 -11.09
C LYS A 31 9.08 -0.79 -11.96
N THR A 32 9.96 0.15 -11.61
CA THR A 32 11.21 0.37 -12.36
C THR A 32 12.10 -0.88 -12.36
N ALA A 33 12.29 -1.52 -11.20
CA ALA A 33 13.13 -2.71 -11.08
C ALA A 33 12.51 -3.95 -11.75
N PHE A 34 11.18 -4.08 -11.74
CA PHE A 34 10.47 -5.19 -12.36
C PHE A 34 10.59 -5.14 -13.89
N GLY A 35 10.54 -3.93 -14.46
CA GLY A 35 10.67 -3.73 -15.91
C GLY A 35 9.55 -4.38 -16.69
N ASP A 36 9.82 -4.72 -17.96
CA ASP A 36 8.90 -5.49 -18.79
C ASP A 36 9.11 -7.00 -18.57
N GLN A 37 8.02 -7.68 -18.20
CA GLN A 37 8.00 -9.10 -17.87
C GLN A 37 6.70 -9.69 -18.42
N PRO A 38 6.67 -10.16 -19.68
CA PRO A 38 5.43 -10.52 -20.37
C PRO A 38 4.61 -11.57 -19.62
N ASN A 39 5.29 -12.56 -19.04
CA ASN A 39 4.69 -13.70 -18.34
C ASN A 39 4.51 -13.51 -16.83
N LYS A 40 4.80 -12.31 -16.30
CA LYS A 40 4.68 -12.02 -14.86
C LYS A 40 3.81 -10.80 -14.64
N ALA A 41 3.41 -10.59 -13.40
CA ALA A 41 2.57 -9.46 -13.02
C ALA A 41 3.10 -8.79 -11.75
N LEU A 42 3.14 -7.46 -11.80
CA LEU A 42 3.35 -6.64 -10.61
C LEU A 42 2.00 -6.04 -10.21
N PHE A 43 1.64 -6.24 -8.95
CA PHE A 43 0.45 -5.68 -8.33
C PHE A 43 0.85 -4.62 -7.32
N GLY A 44 0.15 -3.48 -7.34
CA GLY A 44 0.23 -2.47 -6.30
C GLY A 44 -0.53 -2.89 -5.05
N ILE A 45 -0.21 -2.28 -3.90
CA ILE A 45 -0.89 -2.53 -2.62
C ILE A 45 -1.40 -1.18 -2.09
N VAL A 46 -2.71 -1.02 -2.06
CA VAL A 46 -3.41 0.15 -1.52
C VAL A 46 -3.25 0.16 -0.01
N GLN A 47 -2.55 1.17 0.48
CA GLN A 47 -2.29 1.40 1.90
C GLN A 47 -3.17 2.53 2.43
N GLY A 48 -3.44 2.54 3.73
CA GLY A 48 -4.16 3.64 4.38
C GLY A 48 -4.82 3.33 5.72
N GLY A 49 -4.56 2.16 6.29
CA GLY A 49 -5.21 1.66 7.49
C GLY A 49 -6.73 1.74 7.41
N GLU A 50 -7.35 2.19 8.48
CA GLU A 50 -8.80 2.40 8.57
C GLU A 50 -9.29 3.71 7.91
N ASN A 51 -8.40 4.54 7.37
CA ASN A 51 -8.76 5.83 6.81
C ASN A 51 -9.07 5.75 5.30
N MET A 52 -10.37 5.84 4.96
CA MET A 52 -10.85 5.76 3.58
C MET A 52 -10.29 6.82 2.64
N LYS A 53 -10.04 8.06 3.11
CA LYS A 53 -9.46 9.12 2.28
C LYS A 53 -8.01 8.82 1.92
N ILE A 54 -7.26 8.23 2.85
CA ILE A 54 -5.87 7.81 2.60
C ILE A 54 -5.86 6.64 1.60
N ARG A 55 -6.78 5.68 1.74
CA ARG A 55 -6.94 4.57 0.78
C ARG A 55 -7.27 5.06 -0.63
N GLU A 56 -8.18 6.02 -0.75
CA GLU A 56 -8.54 6.61 -2.04
C GLU A 56 -7.31 7.28 -2.70
N ARG A 57 -6.56 8.08 -1.94
CA ARG A 57 -5.31 8.68 -2.45
C ARG A 57 -4.28 7.63 -2.87
N SER A 58 -4.13 6.56 -2.10
CA SER A 58 -3.22 5.45 -2.43
C SER A 58 -3.64 4.75 -3.73
N ALA A 59 -4.93 4.45 -3.89
CA ALA A 59 -5.47 3.81 -5.09
C ALA A 59 -5.33 4.69 -6.33
N GLN A 60 -5.59 6.00 -6.22
CA GLN A 60 -5.42 6.97 -7.31
C GLN A 60 -3.96 7.00 -7.78
N ALA A 61 -3.00 7.12 -6.85
CA ALA A 61 -1.58 7.13 -7.20
C ALA A 61 -1.11 5.81 -7.84
N LEU A 62 -1.59 4.65 -7.35
CA LEU A 62 -1.25 3.35 -7.94
C LEU A 62 -1.86 3.15 -9.33
N LYS A 63 -3.07 3.71 -9.58
CA LYS A 63 -3.72 3.68 -10.90
C LYS A 63 -2.86 4.37 -11.96
N GLU A 64 -2.26 5.52 -11.62
CA GLU A 64 -1.35 6.26 -12.51
C GLU A 64 -0.09 5.47 -12.89
N MET A 65 0.30 4.48 -12.06
CA MET A 65 1.44 3.63 -12.33
C MET A 65 1.17 2.53 -13.37
N ASN A 66 -0.07 2.34 -13.83
CA ASN A 66 -0.45 1.37 -14.87
C ASN A 66 0.09 -0.05 -14.62
N LEU A 67 -0.05 -0.53 -13.38
CA LEU A 67 0.30 -1.90 -12.98
C LEU A 67 -0.79 -2.88 -13.45
N LYS A 68 -0.48 -4.18 -13.50
CA LYS A 68 -1.45 -5.21 -13.94
C LYS A 68 -2.66 -5.35 -12.98
N GLY A 69 -2.54 -4.84 -11.76
CA GLY A 69 -3.64 -4.80 -10.79
C GLY A 69 -3.23 -4.17 -9.46
N MET A 70 -4.19 -4.12 -8.54
CA MET A 70 -3.99 -3.62 -7.18
C MET A 70 -4.65 -4.56 -6.17
N LEU A 71 -4.04 -4.65 -4.99
CA LEU A 71 -4.55 -5.34 -3.82
C LEU A 71 -4.84 -4.32 -2.73
N LEU A 72 -5.73 -4.65 -1.81
CA LEU A 72 -5.93 -3.87 -0.59
C LEU A 72 -4.98 -4.38 0.50
N GLU A 73 -4.40 -3.50 1.29
CA GLU A 73 -3.64 -3.90 2.48
C GLU A 73 -4.48 -4.84 3.38
N GLY A 74 -3.80 -5.79 4.03
CA GLY A 74 -4.42 -6.56 5.10
C GLY A 74 -4.60 -5.69 6.34
N LEU A 75 -5.83 -5.58 6.85
CA LEU A 75 -6.10 -4.92 8.13
C LEU A 75 -5.67 -5.83 9.28
N GLN A 76 -4.46 -5.62 9.79
CA GLN A 76 -3.96 -6.35 10.94
C GLN A 76 -4.30 -5.59 12.22
N LEU A 77 -5.47 -5.92 12.78
CA LEU A 77 -5.91 -5.43 14.09
C LEU A 77 -5.05 -6.11 15.16
N VAL A 78 -4.22 -5.35 15.88
CA VAL A 78 -3.58 -5.90 17.08
C VAL A 78 -4.61 -5.80 18.19
N ASN A 79 -5.12 -6.95 18.63
CA ASN A 79 -5.95 -7.03 19.82
C ASN A 79 -5.06 -6.65 21.02
N ARG A 80 -4.95 -5.36 21.35
CA ARG A 80 -4.38 -4.95 22.63
C ARG A 80 -5.35 -5.48 23.68
N LYS A 81 -4.88 -6.46 24.47
CA LYS A 81 -5.58 -7.07 25.62
C LYS A 81 -6.75 -6.22 26.09
N VAL A 82 -7.98 -6.74 25.94
CA VAL A 82 -9.09 -6.35 26.81
C VAL A 82 -8.63 -6.73 28.21
N LEU A 83 -8.32 -5.70 29.01
CA LEU A 83 -8.03 -5.69 30.46
C LEU A 83 -7.27 -6.89 31.02
#